data_AF-A0A2D6TQS3-F1
#
_entry.id   AF-A0A2D6TQS3-F1
#
_cell.length_a   1.000
_cell.length_b   1.000
_cell.length_c   1.000
_cell.angle_alpha   90.00
_cell.angle_beta   90.00
_cell.angle_gamma   90.00
#
_symmetry.space_group_name_H-M   'P 1'
#
loop_
_entity.id
_entity.type
_entity.pdbx_description
1 polymer ?
#
loop_
_entity_poly.entity_id
_entity_poly.type
_entity_poly.pdbx_seq_one_letter_code
_entity_poly.pdbx_strand_id
1 'polypeptide(L)'
;MLKIITEFLGLSDKDEDTTPQKESPLHMAACALLVYVSMSHEGFDPRERAAIVQGLQQHFPLSKERAEHVLKRAITFEKNAIDLHSFTRVINMHLEQEGRQDIVKFLWQVAYADNELDNLEEDAIKKIADLLGVHTRDRVRLKQEVQAELGLKEDE
;
A
#
# COMPACT_ATOMS: atom_id res chain seq x y z
N MET A 1 -5.37 15.28 -12.54
CA MET A 1 -4.04 15.39 -11.91
C MET A 1 -3.29 14.06 -12.04
N LEU A 2 -3.12 13.56 -13.28
CA LEU A 2 -2.80 12.14 -13.55
C LEU A 2 -1.55 11.94 -14.42
N LYS A 3 -0.86 13.02 -14.84
CA LYS A 3 0.25 12.96 -15.81
C LYS A 3 1.65 13.06 -15.19
N ILE A 4 1.78 13.70 -14.03
CA ILE A 4 3.08 13.98 -13.40
C ILE A 4 3.69 12.70 -12.81
N ILE A 5 2.87 11.77 -12.33
CA ILE A 5 3.32 10.55 -11.65
C ILE A 5 3.90 9.52 -12.65
N THR A 6 3.43 9.51 -13.90
CA THR A 6 3.89 8.59 -14.95
C THR A 6 5.31 8.93 -15.45
N GLU A 7 5.63 10.22 -15.56
CA GLU A 7 6.97 10.70 -15.92
C GLU A 7 7.97 10.59 -14.75
N PHE A 8 7.48 10.72 -13.52
CA PHE A 8 8.32 10.74 -12.31
C PHE A 8 8.90 9.37 -11.92
N LEU A 9 8.26 8.27 -12.36
CA LEU A 9 8.67 6.90 -12.05
C LEU A 9 9.47 6.20 -13.16
N GLY A 10 9.88 6.92 -14.21
CA GLY A 10 10.76 6.37 -15.26
C GLY A 10 10.09 5.33 -16.16
N LEU A 11 8.78 5.42 -16.36
CA LEU A 11 7.99 4.51 -17.20
C LEU A 11 7.59 5.20 -18.50
N SER A 12 8.57 5.80 -19.18
CA SER A 12 8.39 6.01 -20.61
C SER A 12 8.54 4.64 -21.24
N ASP A 13 7.45 4.15 -21.80
CA ASP A 13 7.37 2.91 -22.58
C ASP A 13 8.23 3.09 -23.85
N LYS A 14 9.53 2.91 -23.67
CA LYS A 14 10.49 2.54 -24.69
C LYS A 14 11.33 1.47 -24.03
N ASP A 15 10.80 0.26 -24.00
CA ASP A 15 11.55 -0.94 -24.30
C ASP A 15 10.54 -2.09 -24.29
N GLU A 16 10.00 -2.38 -25.48
CA GLU A 16 9.58 -3.74 -25.82
C GLU A 16 10.80 -4.64 -25.62
N ASP A 17 10.97 -5.24 -24.44
CA ASP A 17 11.85 -6.40 -24.36
C ASP A 17 11.46 -7.44 -23.32
N THR A 18 11.55 -8.67 -23.80
CA THR A 18 10.90 -9.86 -23.26
C THR A 18 11.78 -10.47 -22.17
N THR A 19 11.87 -9.83 -21.01
CA THR A 19 12.51 -10.42 -19.82
C THR A 19 11.72 -10.12 -18.54
N PRO A 20 11.69 -11.04 -17.55
CA PRO A 20 11.02 -10.79 -16.28
C PRO A 20 11.79 -9.71 -15.52
N GLN A 21 11.41 -8.44 -15.73
CA GLN A 21 11.94 -7.30 -14.98
C GLN A 21 11.87 -7.62 -13.48
N LYS A 22 13.04 -7.61 -12.84
CA LYS A 22 13.18 -7.66 -11.37
C LYS A 22 12.22 -6.63 -10.78
N GLU A 23 11.27 -7.10 -9.97
CA GLU A 23 10.37 -6.22 -9.22
C GLU A 23 11.22 -5.20 -8.44
N SER A 24 10.93 -3.90 -8.58
CA SER A 24 11.60 -2.87 -7.81
C SER A 24 11.46 -3.16 -6.31
N PRO A 25 12.56 -3.11 -5.51
CA PRO A 25 12.50 -3.31 -4.07
C PRO A 25 11.46 -2.42 -3.39
N LEU A 26 11.25 -1.21 -3.92
CA LEU A 26 10.23 -0.27 -3.45
C LEU A 26 8.81 -0.82 -3.63
N HIS A 27 8.48 -1.36 -4.81
CA HIS A 27 7.15 -1.91 -5.10
C HIS A 27 6.86 -3.13 -4.22
N MET A 28 7.88 -3.97 -3.99
CA MET A 28 7.76 -5.13 -3.12
C MET A 28 7.54 -4.70 -1.66
N ALA A 29 8.26 -3.69 -1.19
CA ALA A 29 8.10 -3.15 0.16
C ALA A 29 6.71 -2.54 0.38
N ALA A 30 6.25 -1.69 -0.55
CA ALA A 30 4.92 -1.09 -0.48
C ALA A 30 3.82 -2.17 -0.48
N CYS A 31 3.90 -3.15 -1.38
CA CYS A 31 2.95 -4.26 -1.42
C CYS A 31 2.96 -5.09 -0.13
N ALA A 32 4.15 -5.38 0.42
CA ALA A 32 4.24 -6.13 1.66
C ALA A 32 3.54 -5.43 2.83
N LEU A 33 3.62 -4.09 2.90
CA LEU A 33 2.91 -3.32 3.92
C LEU A 33 1.38 -3.36 3.75
N LEU A 34 0.89 -3.26 2.52
CA LEU A 34 -0.56 -3.32 2.24
C LEU A 34 -1.15 -4.69 2.60
N VAL A 35 -0.41 -5.75 2.27
CA VAL A 35 -0.79 -7.11 2.63
C VAL A 35 -0.73 -7.32 4.13
N TYR A 36 0.27 -6.78 4.82
CA TYR A 36 0.34 -6.83 6.27
C TYR A 36 -0.91 -6.24 6.93
N VAL A 37 -1.36 -5.06 6.48
CA VAL A 37 -2.57 -4.41 7.02
C VAL A 37 -3.80 -5.27 6.77
N SER A 38 -4.00 -5.73 5.53
CA SER A 38 -5.19 -6.52 5.16
C SER A 38 -5.22 -7.92 5.80
N MET A 39 -4.05 -8.45 6.20
CA MET A 39 -3.93 -9.74 6.88
C MET A 39 -3.98 -9.60 8.42
N SER A 40 -4.03 -8.38 8.94
CA SER A 40 -4.08 -8.14 10.39
C SER A 40 -5.47 -8.46 10.98
N HIS A 41 -6.50 -8.60 10.14
CA HIS A 41 -7.82 -9.11 10.51
C HIS A 41 -7.85 -10.66 10.51
N GLU A 42 -8.73 -11.27 11.32
CA GLU A 42 -8.97 -12.73 11.30
C GLU A 42 -9.77 -13.14 10.04
N GLY A 43 -9.11 -13.13 8.88
CA GLY A 43 -9.66 -13.69 7.65
C GLY A 43 -9.42 -12.80 6.45
N PHE A 44 -8.57 -13.25 5.52
CA PHE A 44 -8.31 -12.55 4.26
C PHE A 44 -9.42 -12.84 3.24
N ASP A 45 -10.36 -11.91 3.07
CA ASP A 45 -11.50 -11.99 2.16
C ASP A 45 -11.08 -11.69 0.70
N PRO A 46 -11.63 -12.40 -0.31
CA PRO A 46 -11.59 -12.01 -1.73
C PRO A 46 -11.78 -10.51 -2.04
N ARG A 47 -12.58 -9.76 -1.27
CA ARG A 47 -12.81 -8.32 -1.45
C ARG A 47 -11.56 -7.48 -1.15
N GLU A 48 -10.90 -7.75 -0.03
CA GLU A 48 -9.65 -7.09 0.36
C GLU A 48 -8.54 -7.42 -0.63
N ARG A 49 -8.44 -8.69 -1.04
CA ARG A 49 -7.54 -9.11 -2.12
C ARG A 49 -7.73 -8.29 -3.40
N ALA A 50 -8.99 -8.07 -3.80
CA ALA A 50 -9.29 -7.30 -4.99
C ALA A 50 -8.91 -5.81 -4.83
N ALA A 51 -9.16 -5.22 -3.66
CA ALA A 51 -8.78 -3.84 -3.35
C ALA A 51 -7.26 -3.64 -3.36
N ILE A 52 -6.49 -4.56 -2.77
CA ILE A 52 -5.02 -4.54 -2.83
C ILE A 52 -4.54 -4.65 -4.26
N VAL A 53 -5.05 -5.60 -5.05
CA VAL A 53 -4.67 -5.76 -6.46
C VAL A 53 -5.01 -4.49 -7.25
N GLN A 54 -6.22 -3.97 -7.09
CA GLN A 54 -6.65 -2.76 -7.79
C GLN A 54 -5.78 -1.56 -7.43
N GLY A 55 -5.52 -1.34 -6.15
CA GLY A 55 -4.68 -0.24 -5.72
C GLY A 55 -3.22 -0.43 -6.14
N LEU A 56 -2.70 -1.66 -6.14
CA LEU A 56 -1.39 -1.95 -6.73
C LEU A 56 -1.35 -1.58 -8.22
N GLN A 57 -2.41 -1.85 -8.98
CA GLN A 57 -2.49 -1.48 -10.40
C GLN A 57 -2.72 0.02 -10.62
N GLN A 58 -3.37 0.71 -9.67
CA GLN A 58 -3.61 2.15 -9.74
C GLN A 58 -2.35 2.96 -9.40
N HIS A 59 -1.54 2.47 -8.46
CA HIS A 59 -0.36 3.18 -7.96
C HIS A 59 0.96 2.69 -8.59
N PHE A 60 0.97 1.51 -9.22
CA PHE A 60 2.12 0.95 -9.91
C PHE A 60 1.72 0.43 -11.31
N PRO A 61 2.62 0.43 -12.30
CA PRO A 61 2.35 -0.08 -13.66
C PRO A 61 2.31 -1.61 -13.71
N LEU A 62 1.57 -2.24 -12.81
CA LEU A 62 1.51 -3.69 -12.69
C LEU A 62 0.33 -4.21 -13.51
N SER A 63 0.57 -5.25 -14.31
CA SER A 63 -0.53 -6.06 -14.82
C SER A 63 -1.28 -6.71 -13.65
N LYS A 64 -2.53 -7.11 -13.88
CA LYS A 64 -3.32 -7.78 -12.85
C LYS A 64 -2.62 -9.05 -12.35
N GLU A 65 -2.07 -9.83 -13.28
CA GLU A 65 -1.31 -11.04 -12.99
C GLU A 65 -0.07 -10.73 -12.15
N ARG A 66 0.58 -9.59 -12.42
CA ARG A 66 1.76 -9.17 -11.68
C ARG A 66 1.41 -8.68 -10.28
N ALA A 67 0.37 -7.88 -10.13
CA ALA A 67 -0.14 -7.45 -8.83
C ALA A 67 -0.56 -8.66 -7.97
N GLU A 68 -1.25 -9.65 -8.57
CA GLU A 68 -1.60 -10.90 -7.90
C GLU A 68 -0.37 -11.74 -7.50
N HIS A 69 0.68 -11.75 -8.33
CA HIS A 69 1.94 -12.42 -8.03
C HIS A 69 2.67 -11.77 -6.84
N VAL A 70 2.77 -10.44 -6.83
CA VAL A 70 3.39 -9.68 -5.73
C VAL A 70 2.59 -9.91 -4.44
N LEU A 71 1.25 -9.85 -4.51
CA LEU A 71 0.36 -10.16 -3.39
C LEU A 71 0.60 -11.57 -2.85
N LYS A 72 0.65 -12.59 -3.71
CA LYS A 72 0.90 -13.99 -3.29
C LYS A 72 2.25 -14.16 -2.60
N ARG A 73 3.28 -13.46 -3.09
CA ARG A 73 4.60 -13.46 -2.46
C ARG A 73 4.55 -12.82 -1.08
N ALA A 74 3.93 -11.64 -0.95
CA ALA A 74 3.79 -10.94 0.31
C ALA A 74 3.04 -11.78 1.37
N ILE A 75 1.95 -12.46 0.99
CA ILE A 75 1.22 -13.39 1.89
C ILE A 75 2.11 -14.55 2.35
N THR A 76 3.01 -15.04 1.50
CA THR A 76 3.94 -16.14 1.86
C THR A 76 5.04 -15.66 2.83
N PHE A 77 5.43 -14.39 2.75
CA PHE A 77 6.39 -13.76 3.66
C PHE A 77 5.79 -13.47 5.05
N GLU A 78 4.48 -13.20 5.15
CA GLU A 78 3.73 -13.05 6.41
C GLU A 78 3.95 -14.23 7.36
N LYS A 79 3.78 -15.46 6.86
CA LYS A 79 4.00 -16.70 7.64
C LYS A 79 5.40 -16.85 8.22
N ASN A 80 6.38 -16.07 7.76
CA ASN A 80 7.78 -16.16 8.15
C ASN A 80 8.28 -14.92 8.93
N ALA A 81 7.35 -14.13 9.50
CA ALA A 81 7.58 -12.83 10.13
C ALA A 81 7.93 -11.73 9.11
N ILE A 82 6.93 -10.90 8.77
CA ILE A 82 7.14 -9.67 8.02
C ILE A 82 8.09 -8.77 8.81
N ASP A 83 9.29 -8.57 8.27
CA ASP A 83 10.23 -7.57 8.78
C ASP A 83 9.79 -6.18 8.29
N LEU A 84 8.81 -5.60 8.99
CA LEU A 84 8.32 -4.24 8.75
C LEU A 84 9.45 -3.21 8.72
N HIS A 85 10.53 -3.42 9.48
CA HIS A 85 11.68 -2.51 9.50
C HIS A 85 12.45 -2.55 8.18
N SER A 86 12.67 -3.74 7.61
CA SER A 86 13.32 -3.87 6.30
C SER A 86 12.51 -3.21 5.19
N PHE A 87 11.18 -3.39 5.19
CA PHE A 87 10.32 -2.77 4.17
C PHE A 87 10.21 -1.25 4.33
N THR A 88 9.94 -0.76 5.53
CA THR A 88 9.85 0.68 5.79
C THR A 88 11.19 1.38 5.54
N ARG A 89 12.33 0.72 5.81
CA ARG A 89 13.66 1.24 5.45
C ARG A 89 13.82 1.43 3.94
N VAL A 90 13.42 0.45 3.13
CA VAL A 90 13.48 0.57 1.66
C VAL A 90 12.63 1.74 1.20
N ILE A 91 11.42 1.89 1.73
CA ILE A 91 10.53 3.01 1.39
C ILE A 91 11.15 4.35 1.79
N ASN A 92 11.64 4.48 3.04
CA ASN A 92 12.27 5.70 3.54
C ASN A 92 13.52 6.10 2.76
N MET A 93 14.22 5.14 2.14
CA MET A 93 15.39 5.43 1.30
C MET A 93 15.03 5.95 -0.10
N HIS A 94 13.84 5.63 -0.60
CA HIS A 94 13.44 5.95 -1.98
C HIS A 94 12.36 7.04 -2.06
N LEU A 95 11.62 7.29 -0.97
CA LEU A 95 10.53 8.26 -0.94
C LEU A 95 10.80 9.39 0.05
N GLU A 96 10.48 10.61 -0.39
CA GLU A 96 10.41 11.78 0.48
C GLU A 96 9.14 11.77 1.33
N GLN A 97 8.93 12.79 2.17
CA GLN A 97 7.81 12.82 3.12
C GLN A 97 6.45 12.68 2.44
N GLU A 98 6.25 13.33 1.29
CA GLU A 98 5.00 13.29 0.52
C GLU A 98 4.70 11.87 0.02
N GLY A 99 5.67 11.21 -0.61
CA GLY A 99 5.49 9.81 -1.05
C GLY A 99 5.26 8.84 0.12
N ARG A 100 5.81 9.11 1.31
CA ARG A 100 5.52 8.32 2.52
C ARG A 100 4.10 8.54 3.03
N GLN A 101 3.59 9.76 2.93
CA GLN A 101 2.19 10.07 3.21
C GLN A 101 1.24 9.37 2.22
N ASP A 102 1.60 9.31 0.93
CA ASP A 102 0.80 8.60 -0.07
C ASP A 102 0.67 7.11 0.25
N ILE A 103 1.75 6.46 0.70
CA ILE A 103 1.68 5.06 1.15
C ILE A 103 0.73 4.92 2.34
N VAL A 104 0.78 5.82 3.32
CA VAL A 104 -0.12 5.78 4.49
C VAL A 104 -1.58 6.03 4.08
N LYS A 105 -1.83 6.95 3.16
CA LYS A 105 -3.16 7.18 2.59
C LYS A 105 -3.70 5.92 1.92
N PHE A 106 -2.84 5.24 1.18
CA PHE A 106 -3.23 4.02 0.48
C PHE A 106 -3.54 2.87 1.44
N LEU A 107 -2.79 2.74 2.55
CA LEU A 107 -3.12 1.77 3.60
C LEU A 107 -4.52 2.02 4.20
N TRP A 108 -4.92 3.29 4.39
CA TRP A 108 -6.28 3.62 4.82
C TRP A 108 -7.34 3.21 3.80
N GLN A 109 -7.11 3.44 2.51
CA GLN A 109 -8.05 3.06 1.45
C GLN A 109 -8.27 1.55 1.38
N VAL A 110 -7.21 0.77 1.64
CA VAL A 110 -7.29 -0.70 1.68
C VAL A 110 -8.03 -1.18 2.90
N ALA A 111 -7.75 -0.63 4.09
CA ALA A 111 -8.45 -1.02 5.32
C ALA A 111 -9.95 -0.71 5.24
N TYR A 112 -10.34 0.44 4.65
CA TYR A 112 -11.75 0.77 4.44
C TYR A 112 -12.42 0.09 3.23
N ALA A 113 -11.76 -0.88 2.57
CA ALA A 113 -12.28 -1.47 1.35
C ALA A 113 -13.61 -2.22 1.53
N ASP A 114 -13.91 -2.69 2.74
CA ASP A 114 -15.18 -3.33 3.10
C ASP A 114 -16.15 -2.41 3.88
N ASN A 115 -15.84 -1.11 3.94
CA ASN A 115 -16.54 -0.06 4.69
C ASN A 115 -16.48 -0.18 6.22
N GLU A 116 -15.71 -1.11 6.78
CA GLU A 116 -15.44 -1.18 8.22
C GLU A 116 -13.93 -1.01 8.46
N LEU A 117 -13.53 -0.72 9.70
CA LEU A 117 -12.13 -0.64 10.09
C LEU A 117 -11.98 -1.38 11.42
N ASP A 118 -11.18 -2.44 11.44
CA ASP A 118 -10.87 -3.17 12.66
C ASP A 118 -9.78 -2.43 13.47
N ASN A 119 -9.83 -2.56 14.79
CA ASN A 119 -8.79 -2.09 15.70
C ASN A 119 -7.40 -2.67 15.33
N LEU A 120 -7.34 -3.92 14.86
CA LEU A 120 -6.08 -4.57 14.47
C LEU A 120 -5.47 -3.91 13.23
N GLU A 121 -6.29 -3.55 12.24
CA GLU A 121 -5.85 -2.86 11.02
C GLU A 121 -5.43 -1.43 11.35
N GLU A 122 -6.21 -0.75 12.20
CA GLU A 122 -5.86 0.60 12.64
C GLU A 122 -4.51 0.62 13.36
N ASP A 123 -4.26 -0.34 14.25
CA ASP A 123 -2.99 -0.46 14.96
C ASP A 123 -1.82 -0.84 14.03
N ALA A 124 -2.08 -1.66 13.00
CA ALA A 124 -1.12 -1.94 11.94
C ALA A 124 -0.74 -0.67 11.17
N ILE A 125 -1.72 0.14 10.76
CA ILE A 125 -1.49 1.40 10.04
C ILE A 125 -0.74 2.40 10.92
N LYS A 126 -1.12 2.53 12.21
CA LYS A 126 -0.40 3.39 13.18
C LYS A 126 1.08 3.00 13.23
N LYS A 127 1.37 1.71 13.42
CA LYS A 127 2.75 1.19 13.50
C LYS A 127 3.54 1.43 12.22
N ILE A 128 2.93 1.22 11.05
CA ILE A 128 3.59 1.45 9.77
C ILE A 128 3.86 2.95 9.54
N ALA A 129 2.89 3.82 9.82
CA ALA A 129 3.05 5.26 9.70
C ALA A 129 4.20 5.77 10.59
N ASP A 130 4.30 5.27 11.82
CA ASP A 130 5.39 5.63 12.74
C ASP A 130 6.76 5.20 12.17
N LEU A 131 6.87 4.01 11.58
CA LEU A 131 8.09 3.52 10.92
C LEU A 131 8.44 4.29 9.64
N LEU A 132 7.44 4.81 8.92
CA LEU A 132 7.62 5.69 7.77
C LEU A 132 7.91 7.14 8.18
N GLY A 133 7.87 7.47 9.48
CA GLY A 133 8.03 8.85 9.95
C GLY A 133 6.89 9.78 9.53
N VAL A 134 5.69 9.24 9.34
CA VAL A 134 4.47 10.03 9.10
C VAL A 134 3.83 10.36 10.45
N HIS A 135 3.82 11.64 10.79
CA HIS A 135 3.34 12.10 12.08
C HIS A 135 1.84 11.85 12.27
N THR A 136 1.40 11.68 13.52
CA THR A 136 0.00 11.47 13.91
C THR A 136 -0.96 12.47 13.26
N ARG A 137 -0.58 13.76 13.20
CA ARG A 137 -1.41 14.81 12.58
C ARG A 137 -1.67 14.54 11.10
N ASP A 138 -0.64 14.16 10.35
CA ASP A 138 -0.79 13.83 8.93
C ASP A 138 -1.56 12.53 8.77
N ARG A 139 -1.27 11.50 9.59
CA ARG A 139 -2.01 10.23 9.56
C ARG A 139 -3.52 10.43 9.76
N VAL A 140 -3.92 11.25 10.74
CA VAL A 140 -5.33 11.58 11.00
C VAL A 140 -5.95 12.35 9.84
N ARG A 141 -5.23 13.35 9.29
CA ARG A 141 -5.68 14.10 8.10
C ARG A 141 -5.95 13.15 6.92
N LEU A 142 -5.02 12.24 6.65
CA LEU A 142 -5.15 11.25 5.57
C LEU A 142 -6.32 10.29 5.79
N LYS A 143 -6.56 9.84 7.04
CA LYS A 143 -7.73 9.03 7.39
C LYS A 143 -9.03 9.75 7.03
N GLN A 144 -9.15 11.03 7.43
CA GLN A 144 -10.32 11.86 7.15
C GLN A 144 -10.51 12.11 5.64
N GLU A 145 -9.43 12.37 4.91
CA GLU A 145 -9.48 12.49 3.45
C GLU A 145 -10.05 11.24 2.80
N VAL A 146 -9.60 10.05 3.21
CA VAL A 146 -10.09 8.77 2.67
C VAL A 146 -11.55 8.52 3.05
N GLN A 147 -11.96 8.80 4.29
CA GLN A 147 -13.36 8.69 4.71
C GLN A 147 -14.27 9.60 3.87
N ALA A 148 -13.83 10.83 3.61
CA ALA A 148 -14.56 11.77 2.75
C ALA A 148 -14.61 11.30 1.29
N GLU A 149 -13.52 10.74 0.74
CA GLU A 149 -13.47 10.16 -0.61
C GLU A 149 -14.43 8.97 -0.77
N LEU A 150 -14.58 8.15 0.28
CA LEU A 150 -15.46 6.97 0.29
C LEU A 150 -16.89 7.28 0.74
N GLY A 151 -17.18 8.50 1.19
CA GLY A 151 -18.49 8.90 1.69
C GLY A 151 -18.88 8.24 3.03
N LEU A 152 -17.89 7.78 3.80
CA LEU A 152 -18.07 7.22 5.13
C LEU A 152 -18.30 8.38 6.12
N LYS A 153 -19.37 8.32 6.92
CA LYS A 153 -19.62 9.34 7.96
C LYS A 153 -18.62 9.17 9.10
N GLU A 154 -18.13 10.28 9.65
CA GLU A 154 -17.36 10.26 10.90
C GLU A 154 -18.27 9.68 12.00
N ASP A 155 -17.87 8.55 12.60
CA ASP A 155 -18.44 8.13 13.88
C ASP A 155 -18.00 9.18 14.92
N GLU A 156 -19.00 9.92 15.44
CA GLU A 156 -18.90 10.93 16.51
C GLU A 156 -18.33 10.37 17.82
#